data_AF-A0A662DVT9-F1
#
_entry.id   AF-A0A662DVT9-F1
#
_cell.length_a   1.000
_cell.length_b   1.000
_cell.length_c   1.000
_cell.angle_alpha   90.00
_cell.angle_beta   90.00
_cell.angle_gamma   90.00
#
_symmetry.space_group_name_H-M   'P 1'
#
loop_
_entity.id
_entity.type
_entity.pdbx_description
1 polymer ?
#
loop_
_entity_poly.entity_id
_entity_poly.type
_entity_poly.pdbx_seq_one_letter_code
_entity_poly.pdbx_strand_id
1 'polypeptide(L)' 'MRNAVTISLPETLTRELDLVSSEAGTSRSEIVRDALKKYFALREFRALRAEFVLEAEAKGIVTDEDVFNRVS' A
#
# COMPACT_ATOMS: atom_id res chain seq x y z
N MET A 1 -2.84 21.77 -6.45
CA MET A 1 -3.81 21.67 -7.56
C MET A 1 -4.66 20.43 -7.33
N ARG A 2 -5.99 20.49 -7.55
CA ARG A 2 -6.87 19.31 -7.43
C ARG A 2 -7.06 18.71 -8.82
N ASN A 3 -6.67 17.45 -8.99
CA ASN A 3 -6.91 16.67 -10.20
C ASN A 3 -7.96 15.61 -9.89
N ALA A 4 -9.05 15.56 -10.67
CA ALA A 4 -10.08 14.54 -10.54
C ALA A 4 -9.81 13.39 -11.51
N VAL A 5 -10.10 12.17 -11.07
CA VAL A 5 -10.01 10.97 -11.89
C VAL A 5 -11.37 10.28 -11.84
N THR A 6 -11.96 10.03 -13.01
CA THR A 6 -13.16 9.22 -13.17
C THR A 6 -12.74 7.81 -13.57
N ILE A 7 -13.16 6.80 -12.81
CA ILE A 7 -12.82 5.39 -13.07
C ILE A 7 -14.10 4.55 -13.12
N SER A 8 -14.12 3.58 -14.02
CA SER A 8 -15.16 2.55 -14.04
C SER A 8 -14.78 1.44 -13.07
N LEU A 9 -15.70 1.08 -12.18
CA LEU A 9 -15.52 -0.02 -11.23
C LEU A 9 -16.59 -1.09 -11.48
N PRO A 10 -16.28 -2.38 -11.26
CA PRO A 10 -17.29 -3.42 -11.18
C PRO A 10 -18.37 -3.07 -10.16
N GLU A 11 -19.61 -3.47 -10.42
CA GLU A 11 -20.74 -3.18 -9.54
C GLU A 11 -20.53 -3.74 -8.13
N THR A 12 -19.92 -4.93 -8.03
CA THR A 12 -19.55 -5.56 -6.75
C THR A 12 -18.62 -4.69 -5.92
N LEU A 13 -17.57 -4.17 -6.53
CA LEU A 13 -16.59 -3.31 -5.86
C LEU A 13 -17.19 -1.95 -5.49
N THR A 14 -18.11 -1.45 -6.30
CA THR A 14 -18.85 -0.21 -6.00
C THR A 14 -19.71 -0.39 -4.74
N ARG A 15 -20.43 -1.52 -4.63
CA ARG A 15 -21.21 -1.84 -3.42
C ARG A 15 -20.34 -1.97 -2.18
N GLU A 16 -19.20 -2.63 -2.30
CA GLU A 16 -18.25 -2.78 -1.18
C GLU A 16 -17.68 -1.43 -0.74
N LEU A 17 -17.29 -0.58 -1.70
CA LEU A 17 -16.81 0.77 -1.41
C LEU A 17 -17.88 1.60 -0.67
N ASP A 18 -19.15 1.45 -1.02
CA ASP A 18 -20.27 2.15 -0.39
C ASP A 18 -20.48 1.69 1.06
N LEU A 19 -20.42 0.37 1.30
CA LEU A 19 -20.51 -0.21 2.62
C LEU A 19 -19.39 0.31 3.52
N VAL A 20 -18.13 0.17 3.08
CA VAL A 20 -16.95 0.60 3.85
C VAL A 20 -16.97 2.10 4.10
N SER A 21 -17.39 2.90 3.11
CA SER A 21 -17.57 4.35 3.25
C SER A 21 -18.58 4.70 4.35
N SER A 22 -19.71 3.98 4.38
CA SER A 22 -20.74 4.15 5.40
C SER A 22 -20.27 3.74 6.79
N GLU A 23 -19.62 2.58 6.92
CA GLU A 23 -19.15 2.03 8.21
C GLU A 23 -18.04 2.90 8.81
N ALA A 24 -17.11 3.37 7.98
CA ALA A 24 -16.00 4.21 8.43
C ALA A 24 -16.38 5.69 8.59
N GLY A 25 -17.59 6.11 8.20
CA GLY A 25 -18.02 7.51 8.29
C GLY A 25 -17.19 8.45 7.41
N THR A 26 -16.61 7.95 6.32
CA THR A 26 -15.74 8.71 5.41
C THR A 26 -16.28 8.68 3.98
N SER A 27 -15.68 9.46 3.06
CA SER A 27 -16.09 9.49 1.65
C SER A 27 -15.45 8.37 0.83
N ARG A 28 -16.14 7.91 -0.21
CA ARG A 28 -15.60 6.99 -1.24
C ARG A 28 -14.24 7.46 -1.76
N SER A 29 -14.12 8.75 -2.05
CA SER A 29 -12.88 9.33 -2.57
C SER A 29 -11.74 9.27 -1.55
N GLU A 30 -12.03 9.32 -0.25
CA GLU A 30 -11.02 9.17 0.79
C GLU A 30 -10.49 7.74 0.86
N ILE A 31 -11.39 6.75 0.87
CA ILE A 31 -11.03 5.34 0.83
C ILE A 31 -10.18 5.04 -0.41
N VAL A 32 -10.62 5.51 -1.59
CA VAL A 32 -9.88 5.30 -2.85
C VAL A 32 -8.51 5.97 -2.79
N ARG A 33 -8.40 7.20 -2.27
CA ARG A 33 -7.10 7.88 -2.11
C ARG A 33 -6.18 7.10 -1.19
N ASP A 34 -6.68 6.60 -0.06
CA ASP A 34 -5.87 5.86 0.89
C ASP A 34 -5.47 4.48 0.38
N ALA A 35 -6.36 3.80 -0.35
CA ALA A 35 -6.02 2.57 -1.07
C ALA A 35 -4.90 2.80 -2.09
N LEU A 36 -4.97 3.89 -2.88
CA LEU A 36 -3.92 4.24 -3.83
C LEU A 36 -2.60 4.56 -3.15
N LYS A 37 -2.60 5.34 -2.06
CA LYS A 37 -1.38 5.60 -1.28
C LYS A 37 -0.74 4.31 -0.79
N LYS A 38 -1.52 3.40 -0.20
CA LYS A 38 -1.04 2.09 0.29
C LYS A 38 -0.48 1.24 -0.85
N TYR A 39 -1.17 1.22 -2.00
CA TYR A 39 -0.72 0.51 -3.19
C TYR A 39 0.63 1.04 -3.70
N PHE A 40 0.78 2.36 -3.81
CA PHE A 40 2.04 2.97 -4.26
C PHE A 40 3.17 2.75 -3.26
N ALA A 41 2.93 2.93 -1.97
CA ALA A 41 3.93 2.68 -0.92
C ALA A 41 4.40 1.22 -0.94
N LEU A 42 3.48 0.24 -1.07
CA LEU A 42 3.83 -1.17 -1.15
C LEU A 42 4.63 -1.49 -2.42
N ARG A 43 4.27 -0.88 -3.55
CA ARG A 43 4.99 -1.03 -4.81
C ARG A 43 6.42 -0.47 -4.71
N GLU A 44 6.58 0.72 -4.15
CA GLU A 44 7.88 1.35 -3.94
C GLU A 44 8.74 0.53 -2.98
N PHE A 45 8.17 0.09 -1.84
CA PHE A 45 8.85 -0.79 -0.89
C PHE A 45 9.35 -2.08 -1.55
N ARG A 46 8.53 -2.74 -2.38
CA ARG A 46 8.92 -3.96 -3.07
C ARG A 46 10.05 -3.73 -4.08
N ALA A 47 10.03 -2.59 -4.77
CA ALA A 47 11.09 -2.22 -5.71
C ALA A 47 12.42 -2.01 -4.98
N LEU A 48 12.41 -1.22 -3.90
CA LEU A 48 13.59 -0.98 -3.07
C LEU A 48 14.11 -2.28 -2.45
N ARG A 49 13.22 -3.13 -1.91
CA ARG A 49 13.61 -4.44 -1.37
C ARG A 49 14.31 -5.28 -2.43
N ALA A 50 13.78 -5.35 -3.65
CA ALA A 50 14.40 -6.13 -4.72
C ALA A 50 15.80 -5.62 -5.08
N GLU A 51 16.04 -4.31 -5.01
CA GLU A 51 17.34 -3.70 -5.24
C GLU A 51 18.34 -4.04 -4.11
N PHE A 52 17.93 -3.94 -2.85
CA PHE A 52 18.83 -4.07 -1.70
C PHE A 52 19.00 -5.49 -1.15
N VAL A 53 18.17 -6.46 -1.55
CA VAL A 53 18.23 -7.84 -1.01
C VAL A 53 19.60 -8.48 -1.18
N LEU A 54 20.24 -8.36 -2.35
CA LEU A 54 21.56 -8.96 -2.58
C LEU A 54 22.64 -8.37 -1.66
N GLU A 55 22.60 -7.07 -1.43
CA GLU A 55 23.54 -6.40 -0.52
C GLU A 55 23.26 -6.77 0.95
N ALA A 56 21.98 -6.87 1.31
CA ALA A 56 21.55 -7.26 2.65
C ALA A 56 21.97 -8.70 2.97
N GLU A 57 21.81 -9.64 2.03
CA GLU A 57 22.26 -11.03 2.16
C GLU A 57 23.78 -11.12 2.32
N ALA A 58 24.55 -10.33 1.56
CA ALA A 58 26.01 -10.25 1.73
C ALA A 58 26.43 -9.74 3.12
N LYS A 59 25.55 -9.00 3.80
CA LYS A 59 25.72 -8.51 5.19
C LYS A 59 25.03 -9.42 6.22
N GLY A 60 24.60 -10.61 5.83
CA GLY A 60 23.94 -11.60 6.68
C GLY A 60 22.56 -11.18 7.20
N ILE A 61 21.84 -10.33 6.45
CA ILE A 61 20.44 -9.97 6.72
C ILE A 61 19.58 -10.73 5.72
N VAL A 62 18.86 -11.75 6.17
CA VAL A 62 18.05 -12.60 5.28
C VAL A 62 16.58 -12.58 5.68
N THR A 63 16.33 -12.47 6.99
CA THR A 63 15.00 -12.51 7.58
C THR A 63 14.60 -11.16 8.16
N ASP A 64 13.30 -10.97 8.34
CA ASP A 64 12.78 -9.78 9.02
C ASP A 64 13.23 -9.74 10.50
N GLU A 65 13.52 -10.90 11.10
CA GLU A 65 14.10 -11.02 12.46
C GLU A 65 15.55 -10.50 12.50
N ASP A 66 16.35 -10.74 11.47
CA ASP A 66 17.72 -10.19 11.36
C ASP A 66 17.70 -8.65 11.27
N VAL A 67 16.67 -8.09 10.64
CA VAL A 67 16.45 -6.65 10.57
C VAL A 67 16.07 -6.14 11.96
N PHE A 68 15.08 -6.76 12.60
CA PHE A 68 14.56 -6.36 13.91
C PHE A 68 15.68 -6.30 14.96
N ASN A 69 16.48 -7.37 15.07
CA ASN A 69 17.61 -7.45 16.00
C ASN A 69 18.72 -6.40 15.78
N ARG A 70 18.75 -5.71 14.62
CA ARG A 70 19.74 -4.67 14.32
C ARG A 70 19.22 -3.25 14.54
N VAL A 71 17.90 -3.04 14.57
CA VAL A 71 17.28 -1.70 14.58
C VAL A 71 16.38 -1.44 15.78
N SER A 72 16.10 -2.46 16.59
CA SER A 72 15.32 -2.39 17.84
C SER A 72 16.19 -2.80 19.02
#